data_AF-A0A6S7LPG1-F1
#
_entry.id   AF-A0A6S7LPG1-F1
#
_cell.length_a   1.000
_cell.length_b   1.000
_cell.length_c   1.000
_cell.angle_alpha   90.00
_cell.angle_beta   90.00
_cell.angle_gamma   90.00
#
_symmetry.space_group_name_H-M   'P 1'
#
loop_
_entity.id
_entity.type
_entity.pdbx_description
1 polymer ?
#
loop_
_entity_poly.entity_id
_entity_poly.type
_entity_poly.pdbx_seq_one_letter_code
_entity_poly.pdbx_strand_id
1 'polypeptide(L)'
;MGNHSSRAHRYCSVSEAIEKQRLAIEQLVEKVRKREPLLREAIRTVEEVNTKLAAKAQMAKSEINKCYPKLLKAIEERHKLMLNEVDKMFHGKAKVLNFQQRGLEVDLENLLNTCKVTDDVLRHGNETEVLVVKKMLTDRLEELHSTKIRQDPEENDVVYFNAQEETMLKAIQTLGSVKVSSAYAALSCVVGGLKRVPHGKKSSFTINTR
;
A
#
# COMPACT_ATOMS: atom_id res chain seq x y z
N MET A 1 -39.82 -92.08 39.07
CA MET A 1 -40.97 -91.38 38.46
C MET A 1 -41.42 -90.26 39.40
N GLY A 2 -41.79 -89.10 38.86
CA GLY A 2 -42.31 -87.94 39.60
C GLY A 2 -41.36 -86.74 39.52
N ASN A 3 -41.23 -86.09 38.36
CA ASN A 3 -42.03 -84.94 37.88
C ASN A 3 -41.43 -83.57 38.25
N HIS A 4 -40.98 -82.89 37.19
CA HIS A 4 -40.93 -81.45 36.88
C HIS A 4 -41.46 -80.47 37.95
N SER A 5 -40.89 -79.27 38.15
CA SER A 5 -40.74 -78.25 37.11
C SER A 5 -40.03 -77.00 37.67
N SER A 6 -39.31 -76.32 36.78
CA SER A 6 -38.64 -75.02 36.98
C SER A 6 -39.57 -73.93 37.52
N ARG A 7 -39.53 -73.68 38.84
CA ARG A 7 -40.19 -72.54 39.49
C ARG A 7 -39.31 -71.30 39.38
N ALA A 8 -39.60 -70.45 38.38
CA ALA A 8 -39.50 -68.98 38.41
C ALA A 8 -39.38 -68.33 37.01
N HIS A 9 -40.01 -68.88 35.97
CA HIS A 9 -40.22 -68.11 34.73
C HIS A 9 -41.61 -67.48 34.77
N ARG A 10 -41.66 -66.15 34.75
CA ARG A 10 -42.91 -65.40 34.62
C ARG A 10 -43.38 -65.51 33.17
N TYR A 11 -44.22 -66.51 32.89
CA TYR A 11 -44.85 -66.68 31.58
C TYR A 11 -45.89 -65.56 31.39
N CYS A 12 -45.72 -64.76 30.34
CA CYS A 12 -46.76 -63.84 29.85
C CYS A 12 -47.32 -64.41 28.55
N SER A 13 -48.58 -64.08 28.24
CA SER A 13 -49.18 -64.48 26.97
C SER A 13 -48.42 -63.82 25.82
N VAL A 14 -48.24 -64.54 24.71
CA VAL A 14 -47.63 -64.00 23.48
C VAL A 14 -48.30 -62.69 23.06
N SER A 15 -49.62 -62.59 23.25
CA SER A 15 -50.39 -61.36 22.98
C SER A 15 -49.96 -60.17 23.85
N GLU A 16 -49.79 -60.38 25.16
CA GLU A 16 -49.36 -59.34 26.10
C GLU A 16 -47.90 -58.91 25.87
N ALA A 17 -47.03 -59.86 25.53
CA ALA A 17 -45.65 -59.58 25.17
C ALA A 17 -45.55 -58.75 23.87
N ILE A 18 -46.37 -59.08 22.88
CA ILE A 18 -46.48 -58.33 21.62
C ILE A 18 -46.98 -56.91 21.87
N GLU A 19 -48.05 -56.72 22.63
CA GLU A 19 -48.59 -55.38 22.93
C GLU A 19 -47.60 -54.52 23.71
N LYS A 20 -46.91 -55.09 24.69
CA LYS A 20 -45.83 -54.37 25.41
C LYS A 20 -44.69 -53.96 24.46
N GLN A 21 -44.32 -54.84 23.52
CA GLN A 21 -43.27 -54.54 22.55
C GLN A 21 -43.72 -53.48 21.52
N ARG A 22 -44.98 -53.52 21.08
CA ARG A 22 -45.57 -52.50 20.20
C ARG A 22 -45.55 -51.13 20.85
N LEU A 23 -46.01 -51.02 22.10
CA LEU A 23 -45.95 -49.77 22.87
C LEU A 23 -44.52 -49.25 23.03
N ALA A 24 -43.55 -50.14 23.31
CA ALA A 24 -42.15 -49.76 23.40
C ALA A 24 -41.58 -49.23 22.07
N ILE A 25 -41.95 -49.86 20.94
CA ILE A 25 -41.56 -49.40 19.60
C ILE A 25 -42.23 -48.07 19.27
N GLU A 26 -43.52 -47.89 19.56
CA GLU A 26 -44.24 -46.64 19.34
C GLU A 26 -43.62 -45.47 20.13
N GLN A 27 -43.27 -45.70 21.40
CA GLN A 27 -42.55 -44.71 22.22
C GLN A 27 -41.17 -44.37 21.64
N LEU A 28 -40.44 -45.35 21.10
CA LEU A 28 -39.16 -45.10 20.41
C LEU A 28 -39.36 -44.29 19.13
N VAL A 29 -40.38 -44.62 18.33
CA VAL A 29 -40.74 -43.86 17.13
C VAL A 29 -41.08 -42.42 17.48
N GLU A 30 -41.86 -42.18 18.53
CA GLU A 30 -42.19 -40.82 18.96
C GLU A 30 -40.94 -40.04 19.43
N LYS A 31 -40.04 -40.68 20.17
CA LYS A 31 -38.75 -40.09 20.57
C LYS A 31 -37.88 -39.73 19.36
N VAL A 32 -37.83 -40.58 18.35
CA VAL A 32 -37.08 -40.32 17.12
C VAL A 32 -37.74 -39.21 16.29
N ARG A 33 -39.07 -39.20 16.16
CA ARG A 33 -39.82 -38.14 15.47
C ARG A 33 -39.59 -36.76 16.08
N LYS A 34 -39.43 -36.68 17.41
CA LYS A 34 -39.06 -35.41 18.10
C LYS A 34 -37.68 -34.86 17.67
N ARG A 35 -36.80 -35.68 17.09
CA ARG A 35 -35.49 -35.22 16.54
C ARG A 35 -35.61 -34.62 15.15
N GLU A 36 -36.67 -34.93 14.40
CA GLU A 36 -36.88 -34.42 13.04
C GLU A 36 -36.87 -32.88 12.97
N PRO A 37 -37.67 -32.13 13.77
CA PRO A 37 -37.65 -30.67 13.70
C PRO A 37 -36.29 -30.07 14.09
N LEU A 38 -35.57 -30.69 15.03
CA LEU A 38 -34.23 -30.25 15.44
C LEU A 38 -33.22 -30.41 14.30
N LEU A 39 -33.29 -31.51 13.55
CA LEU A 39 -32.41 -31.72 12.39
C LEU A 39 -32.75 -30.77 11.24
N ARG A 40 -34.04 -30.54 10.97
CA ARG A 40 -34.47 -29.55 9.95
C ARG A 40 -33.96 -28.14 10.28
N GLU A 41 -34.05 -27.73 11.53
CA GLU A 41 -33.55 -26.44 12.00
C GLU A 41 -32.01 -26.35 11.89
N ALA A 42 -31.30 -27.41 12.25
CA ALA A 42 -29.85 -27.48 12.13
C ALA A 42 -29.40 -27.38 10.66
N ILE A 43 -30.08 -28.07 9.74
CA ILE A 43 -29.82 -27.98 8.29
C ILE A 43 -29.99 -26.53 7.82
N ARG A 44 -31.12 -25.88 8.15
CA ARG A 44 -31.36 -24.48 7.78
C ARG A 44 -30.24 -23.57 8.30
N THR A 45 -29.84 -23.76 9.55
CA THR A 45 -28.77 -22.98 10.18
C THR A 45 -27.43 -23.15 9.44
N VAL A 46 -27.09 -24.37 9.03
CA VAL A 46 -25.86 -24.65 8.26
C VAL A 46 -25.92 -23.99 6.88
N GLU A 47 -27.06 -24.07 6.19
CA GLU A 47 -27.27 -23.41 4.89
C GLU A 47 -27.13 -21.89 4.99
N GLU A 48 -27.71 -21.28 6.02
CA GLU A 48 -27.57 -19.85 6.30
C GLU A 48 -26.12 -19.45 6.55
N VAL A 49 -25.38 -20.23 7.35
CA VAL A 49 -23.96 -19.97 7.64
C VAL A 49 -23.11 -20.11 6.39
N ASN A 50 -23.34 -21.14 5.56
CA ASN A 50 -22.64 -21.32 4.29
C ASN A 50 -22.88 -20.15 3.33
N THR A 51 -24.13 -19.70 3.23
CA THR A 51 -24.49 -18.54 2.41
C THR A 51 -23.80 -17.27 2.90
N LYS A 52 -23.79 -17.02 4.22
CA LYS A 52 -23.09 -15.89 4.83
C LYS A 52 -21.59 -15.97 4.64
N LEU A 53 -21.00 -17.16 4.73
CA LEU A 53 -19.57 -17.38 4.51
C LEU A 53 -19.19 -17.05 3.06
N ALA A 54 -19.95 -17.55 2.09
CA ALA A 54 -19.75 -17.24 0.68
C ALA A 54 -19.86 -15.74 0.40
N ALA A 55 -20.88 -15.08 0.96
CA ALA A 55 -21.04 -13.63 0.85
C ALA A 55 -19.85 -12.86 1.45
N LYS A 56 -19.40 -13.23 2.66
CA LYS A 56 -18.22 -12.60 3.30
C LYS A 56 -16.94 -12.80 2.49
N ALA A 57 -16.73 -13.99 1.93
CA ALA A 57 -15.59 -14.26 1.06
C ALA A 57 -15.64 -13.39 -0.20
N GLN A 58 -16.84 -13.24 -0.80
CA GLN A 58 -17.01 -12.39 -1.98
C GLN A 58 -16.82 -10.90 -1.65
N MET A 59 -17.28 -10.45 -0.48
CA MET A 59 -17.02 -9.10 0.00
C MET A 59 -15.51 -8.85 0.17
N ALA A 60 -14.78 -9.77 0.80
CA ALA A 60 -13.33 -9.65 0.96
C ALA A 60 -12.61 -9.56 -0.40
N LYS A 61 -12.99 -10.40 -1.38
CA LYS A 61 -12.47 -10.31 -2.75
C LYS A 61 -12.78 -8.97 -3.41
N SER A 62 -14.01 -8.47 -3.24
CA SER A 62 -14.43 -7.18 -3.78
C SER A 62 -13.62 -6.02 -3.20
N GLU A 63 -13.36 -6.02 -1.89
CA GLU A 63 -12.53 -5.00 -1.25
C GLU A 63 -11.08 -5.02 -1.74
N ILE A 64 -10.49 -6.22 -1.93
CA ILE A 64 -9.17 -6.36 -2.56
C ILE A 64 -9.17 -5.74 -3.97
N ASN A 65 -10.15 -6.10 -4.79
CA ASN A 65 -10.27 -5.62 -6.17
C ASN A 65 -10.54 -4.12 -6.27
N LYS A 66 -11.19 -3.51 -5.27
CA LYS A 66 -11.39 -2.05 -5.19
C LYS A 66 -10.12 -1.31 -4.75
N CYS A 67 -9.32 -1.92 -3.89
CA CYS A 67 -8.11 -1.30 -3.33
C CYS A 67 -6.97 -1.28 -4.36
N TYR A 68 -6.76 -2.41 -5.05
CA TYR A 68 -5.66 -2.59 -6.01
C TYR A 68 -5.48 -1.45 -7.03
N PRO A 69 -6.50 -1.03 -7.81
CA PRO A 69 -6.31 0.01 -8.83
C PRO A 69 -5.97 1.38 -8.22
N LYS A 70 -6.41 1.67 -6.99
CA LYS A 70 -6.08 2.93 -6.30
C LYS A 70 -4.59 2.98 -5.94
N LEU A 71 -4.04 1.85 -5.48
CA LEU A 71 -2.63 1.72 -5.14
C LEU A 71 -1.76 1.82 -6.39
N LEU A 72 -2.14 1.13 -7.46
CA LEU A 72 -1.42 1.19 -8.73
C LEU A 72 -1.39 2.63 -9.27
N LYS A 73 -2.54 3.32 -9.25
CA LYS A 73 -2.65 4.71 -9.66
C LYS A 73 -1.74 5.63 -8.82
N ALA A 74 -1.70 5.45 -7.50
CA ALA A 74 -0.82 6.24 -6.63
C ALA A 74 0.67 6.03 -6.97
N ILE A 75 1.07 4.80 -7.28
CA ILE A 75 2.44 4.47 -7.72
C ILE A 75 2.74 5.13 -9.07
N GLU A 76 1.83 5.04 -10.04
CA GLU A 76 1.99 5.66 -11.36
C GLU A 76 2.08 7.19 -11.28
N GLU A 77 1.25 7.82 -10.44
CA GLU A 77 1.30 9.26 -10.19
C GLU A 77 2.63 9.66 -9.57
N ARG A 78 3.11 8.92 -8.56
CA ARG A 78 4.42 9.19 -7.95
C ARG A 78 5.56 9.02 -8.95
N HIS A 79 5.51 8.00 -9.81
CA HIS A 79 6.47 7.80 -10.89
C HIS A 79 6.53 9.00 -11.84
N LYS A 80 5.37 9.46 -12.35
CA LYS A 80 5.29 10.65 -13.22
C LYS A 80 5.79 11.90 -12.54
N LEU A 81 5.48 12.10 -11.26
CA LEU A 81 5.95 13.24 -10.49
C LEU A 81 7.48 13.25 -10.37
N MET A 82 8.11 12.12 -10.07
CA MET A 82 9.57 12.02 -9.95
C MET A 82 10.28 12.32 -11.28
N LEU A 83 9.75 11.83 -12.40
CA LEU A 83 10.29 12.16 -13.72
C LEU A 83 10.21 13.66 -14.01
N ASN A 84 9.06 14.28 -13.73
CA ASN A 84 8.88 15.72 -13.89
C ASN A 84 9.77 16.53 -12.92
N GLU A 85 10.05 16.02 -11.72
CA GLU A 85 11.02 16.63 -10.79
C GLU A 85 12.43 16.62 -11.40
N VAL A 86 12.87 15.50 -11.99
CA VAL A 86 14.16 15.41 -12.70
C VAL A 86 14.22 16.42 -13.83
N ASP A 87 13.19 16.49 -14.68
CA ASP A 87 13.13 17.45 -15.78
C ASP A 87 13.22 18.88 -15.26
N LYS A 88 12.46 19.24 -14.23
CA LYS A 88 12.50 20.59 -13.65
C LYS A 88 13.88 20.94 -13.10
N MET A 89 14.53 20.03 -12.39
CA MET A 89 15.88 20.24 -11.85
C MET A 89 16.90 20.43 -12.97
N PHE A 90 16.82 19.61 -14.02
CA PHE A 90 17.65 19.75 -15.22
C PHE A 90 17.44 21.12 -15.88
N HIS A 91 16.20 21.52 -16.17
CA HIS A 91 15.91 22.80 -16.82
C HIS A 91 16.36 24.00 -15.98
N GLY A 92 16.26 23.90 -14.64
CA GLY A 92 16.77 24.92 -13.73
C GLY A 92 18.28 25.12 -13.88
N LYS A 93 19.05 24.03 -13.77
CA LYS A 93 20.51 24.05 -13.92
C LYS A 93 20.95 24.47 -15.32
N ALA A 94 20.35 23.88 -16.35
CA ALA A 94 20.63 24.19 -17.75
C ALA A 94 20.36 25.66 -18.06
N LYS A 95 19.32 26.27 -17.49
CA LYS A 95 19.03 27.69 -17.67
C LYS A 95 20.15 28.59 -17.15
N VAL A 96 20.71 28.27 -15.98
CA VAL A 96 21.85 29.02 -15.41
C VAL A 96 23.07 28.88 -16.31
N LEU A 97 23.45 27.64 -16.66
CA LEU A 97 24.60 27.37 -17.52
C LEU A 97 24.45 28.02 -18.92
N ASN A 98 23.28 27.94 -19.54
CA ASN A 98 23.01 28.58 -20.84
C ASN A 98 23.02 30.11 -20.76
N PHE A 99 22.71 30.69 -19.60
CA PHE A 99 22.83 32.13 -19.40
C PHE A 99 24.31 32.52 -19.25
N GLN A 100 25.07 31.79 -18.43
CA GLN A 100 26.50 31.98 -18.29
C GLN A 100 27.21 31.83 -19.64
N GLN A 101 26.94 30.78 -20.39
CA GLN A 101 27.55 30.51 -21.69
C GLN A 101 27.36 31.69 -22.65
N ARG A 102 26.13 32.20 -22.79
CA ARG A 102 25.85 33.35 -23.66
C ARG A 102 26.58 34.62 -23.21
N GLY A 103 26.70 34.84 -21.90
CA GLY A 103 27.51 35.95 -21.38
C GLY A 103 28.98 35.83 -21.77
N LEU A 104 29.56 34.64 -21.56
CA LEU A 104 30.95 34.35 -21.94
C LEU A 104 31.21 34.48 -23.44
N GLU A 105 30.27 34.05 -24.28
CA GLU A 105 30.35 34.20 -25.74
C GLU A 105 30.39 35.68 -26.16
N VAL A 106 29.54 36.52 -25.56
CA VAL A 106 29.52 37.98 -25.80
C VAL A 106 30.81 38.64 -25.33
N ASP A 107 31.29 38.29 -24.13
CA ASP A 107 32.54 38.83 -23.59
C ASP A 107 33.74 38.45 -24.46
N LEU A 108 33.77 37.20 -24.94
CA LEU A 108 34.81 36.71 -25.85
C LEU A 108 34.77 37.44 -27.19
N GLU A 109 33.60 37.61 -27.80
CA GLU A 109 33.44 38.35 -29.06
C GLU A 109 33.90 39.80 -28.90
N ASN A 110 33.52 40.46 -27.81
CA ASN A 110 33.95 41.83 -27.50
C ASN A 110 35.47 41.95 -27.38
N LEU A 111 36.12 40.99 -26.71
CA LEU A 111 37.56 40.94 -26.56
C LEU A 111 38.25 40.76 -27.92
N LEU A 112 37.82 39.75 -28.70
CA LEU A 112 38.39 39.46 -30.02
C LEU A 112 38.23 40.63 -30.98
N ASN A 113 37.06 41.27 -31.02
CA ASN A 113 36.82 42.43 -31.88
C ASN A 113 37.65 43.64 -31.46
N THR A 114 37.77 43.91 -30.16
CA THR A 114 38.60 45.02 -29.66
C THR A 114 40.07 44.81 -30.00
N CYS A 115 40.60 43.59 -29.81
CA CYS A 115 41.96 43.24 -30.20
C CYS A 115 42.17 43.40 -31.70
N LYS A 116 41.25 42.88 -32.53
CA LYS A 116 41.33 42.99 -33.99
C LYS A 116 41.35 44.44 -34.48
N VAL A 117 40.43 45.27 -34.00
CA VAL A 117 40.37 46.69 -34.36
C VAL A 117 41.63 47.42 -33.91
N THR A 118 42.13 47.13 -32.71
CA THR A 118 43.38 47.72 -32.20
C THR A 118 44.56 47.31 -33.09
N ASP A 119 44.68 46.03 -33.45
CA ASP A 119 45.73 45.53 -34.32
C ASP A 119 45.67 46.17 -35.72
N ASP A 120 44.47 46.32 -36.29
CA ASP A 120 44.28 46.93 -37.60
C ASP A 120 44.70 48.41 -37.62
N VAL A 121 44.33 49.18 -36.59
CA VAL A 121 44.75 50.58 -36.42
C VAL A 121 46.27 50.69 -36.26
N LEU A 122 46.88 49.81 -35.46
CA LEU A 122 48.33 49.84 -35.23
C LEU A 122 49.14 49.44 -36.48
N ARG A 123 48.61 48.56 -37.33
CA ARG A 123 49.31 48.06 -38.53
C ARG A 123 49.12 48.94 -39.76
N HIS A 124 47.93 49.52 -39.92
CA HIS A 124 47.53 50.17 -41.18
C HIS A 124 47.16 51.64 -41.02
N GLY A 125 46.98 52.14 -39.79
CA GLY A 125 46.63 53.53 -39.53
C GLY A 125 47.80 54.50 -39.73
N ASN A 126 47.51 55.72 -40.18
CA ASN A 126 48.51 56.79 -40.21
C ASN A 126 48.71 57.43 -38.82
N GLU A 127 49.82 58.17 -38.64
CA GLU A 127 50.20 58.74 -37.33
C GLU A 127 49.09 59.58 -36.66
N THR A 128 48.38 60.37 -37.46
CA THR A 128 47.25 61.19 -37.01
C THR A 128 46.05 60.35 -36.57
N GLU A 129 45.67 59.33 -37.33
CA GLU A 129 44.56 58.42 -37.00
C GLU A 129 44.85 57.66 -35.70
N VAL A 130 46.07 57.11 -35.56
CA VAL A 130 46.50 56.41 -34.35
C VAL A 130 46.42 57.33 -33.12
N LEU A 131 46.91 58.58 -33.24
CA LEU A 131 46.84 59.55 -32.14
C LEU A 131 45.41 59.91 -31.74
N VAL A 132 44.50 60.05 -32.70
CA VAL A 132 43.08 60.39 -32.44
C VAL A 132 42.37 59.29 -31.67
N VAL A 133 42.58 58.02 -32.03
CA VAL A 133 41.86 56.89 -31.41
C VAL A 133 42.59 56.28 -30.20
N LYS A 134 43.85 56.65 -29.96
CA LYS A 134 44.71 56.09 -28.89
C LYS A 134 44.00 56.02 -27.54
N LYS A 135 43.44 57.15 -27.08
CA LYS A 135 42.82 57.24 -25.75
C LYS A 135 41.63 56.28 -25.66
N MET A 136 40.75 56.32 -26.66
CA MET A 136 39.55 55.49 -26.71
C MET A 136 39.88 53.98 -26.70
N LEU A 137 40.88 53.55 -27.47
CA LEU A 137 41.30 52.14 -27.50
C LEU A 137 41.99 51.74 -26.19
N THR A 138 42.83 52.61 -25.62
CA THR A 138 43.51 52.34 -24.34
C THR A 138 42.50 52.18 -23.21
N ASP A 139 41.57 53.13 -23.07
CA ASP A 139 40.52 53.10 -22.05
C ASP A 139 39.68 51.80 -22.18
N ARG A 140 39.34 51.40 -23.42
CA ARG A 140 38.58 50.16 -23.67
C ARG A 140 39.37 48.89 -23.36
N LEU A 141 40.65 48.84 -23.68
CA LEU A 141 41.51 47.69 -23.38
C LEU A 141 41.73 47.54 -21.86
N GLU A 142 41.92 48.64 -21.15
CA GLU A 142 42.02 48.65 -19.68
C GLU A 142 40.70 48.20 -19.02
N GLU A 143 39.55 48.63 -19.55
CA GLU A 143 38.23 48.16 -19.11
C GLU A 143 38.09 46.64 -19.27
N LEU A 144 38.40 46.10 -20.46
CA LEU A 144 38.33 44.67 -20.72
C LEU A 144 39.32 43.87 -19.86
N HIS A 145 40.51 44.41 -19.62
CA HIS A 145 41.53 43.76 -18.78
C HIS A 145 41.14 43.73 -17.30
N SER A 146 40.50 44.80 -16.80
CA SER A 146 40.09 44.92 -15.40
C SER A 146 38.76 44.23 -15.09
N THR A 147 37.95 43.93 -16.11
CA THR A 147 36.68 43.22 -15.96
C THR A 147 36.92 41.79 -15.50
N LYS A 148 36.38 41.43 -14.32
CA LYS A 148 36.47 40.07 -13.79
C LYS A 148 35.35 39.21 -14.37
N ILE A 149 35.69 38.37 -15.34
CA ILE A 149 34.78 37.38 -15.92
C ILE A 149 34.87 36.09 -15.10
N ARG A 150 33.73 35.58 -14.64
CA ARG A 150 33.69 34.29 -13.91
C ARG A 150 33.78 33.13 -14.90
N GLN A 151 34.88 32.37 -14.83
CA GLN A 151 35.18 31.28 -15.77
C GLN A 151 34.67 29.91 -15.31
N ASP A 152 34.53 29.69 -14.00
CA ASP A 152 34.02 28.43 -13.47
C ASP A 152 32.51 28.32 -13.69
N PRO A 153 31.98 27.11 -14.01
CA PRO A 153 30.55 26.87 -14.13
C PRO A 153 29.77 27.37 -12.91
N GLU A 154 28.67 28.07 -13.13
CA GLU A 154 27.83 28.56 -12.03
C GLU A 154 26.98 27.46 -11.38
N GLU A 155 26.83 26.32 -12.07
CA GLU A 155 26.09 25.16 -11.62
C GLU A 155 26.86 23.87 -11.88
N ASN A 156 26.58 22.85 -11.07
CA ASN A 156 27.10 21.50 -11.29
C ASN A 156 26.13 20.62 -12.10
N ASP A 157 26.62 19.48 -12.54
CA ASP A 157 25.94 18.45 -13.33
C ASP A 157 25.17 17.43 -12.49
N VAL A 158 25.14 17.59 -11.17
CA VAL A 158 24.63 16.57 -10.25
C VAL A 158 23.10 16.50 -10.29
N VAL A 159 22.58 15.41 -10.83
CA VAL A 159 21.18 14.97 -10.74
C VAL A 159 21.18 13.45 -10.57
N TYR A 160 20.63 12.94 -9.47
CA TYR A 160 20.54 11.50 -9.25
C TYR A 160 19.25 11.12 -8.53
N PHE A 161 18.80 9.90 -8.77
CA PHE A 161 17.67 9.30 -8.08
C PHE A 161 18.16 8.43 -6.93
N ASN A 162 17.64 8.66 -5.73
CA ASN A 162 17.89 7.81 -4.56
C ASN A 162 16.70 6.88 -4.33
N ALA A 163 16.85 5.61 -4.72
CA ALA A 163 15.81 4.62 -4.61
C ALA A 163 15.65 4.09 -3.17
N GLN A 164 14.41 4.05 -2.67
CA GLN A 164 14.06 3.37 -1.41
C GLN A 164 13.46 1.98 -1.67
N GLU A 165 14.08 1.22 -2.56
CA GLU A 165 13.50 0.00 -3.14
C GLU A 165 13.16 -1.05 -2.08
N GLU A 166 14.08 -1.38 -1.18
CA GLU A 166 13.85 -2.40 -0.15
C GLU A 166 12.67 -2.07 0.77
N THR A 167 12.56 -0.80 1.17
CA THR A 167 11.47 -0.32 2.03
C THR A 167 10.13 -0.45 1.31
N MET A 168 10.09 -0.10 0.02
CA MET A 168 8.88 -0.21 -0.80
C MET A 168 8.48 -1.66 -1.05
N LEU A 169 9.44 -2.55 -1.32
CA LEU A 169 9.19 -3.97 -1.50
C LEU A 169 8.60 -4.59 -0.22
N LYS A 170 9.15 -4.26 0.96
CA LYS A 170 8.59 -4.69 2.24
C LYS A 170 7.17 -4.16 2.45
N ALA A 171 6.92 -2.88 2.15
CA ALA A 171 5.60 -2.30 2.26
C ALA A 171 4.56 -3.02 1.37
N ILE A 172 4.94 -3.34 0.12
CA ILE A 172 4.10 -4.11 -0.82
C ILE A 172 3.79 -5.51 -0.28
N GLN A 173 4.78 -6.21 0.26
CA GLN A 173 4.58 -7.54 0.85
C GLN A 173 3.62 -7.52 2.04
N THR A 174 3.60 -6.43 2.81
CA THR A 174 2.74 -6.28 4.01
C THR A 174 1.40 -5.57 3.75
N LEU A 175 1.09 -5.26 2.49
CA LEU A 175 -0.02 -4.38 2.12
C LEU A 175 -1.41 -4.90 2.53
N GLY A 176 -1.58 -6.21 2.68
CA GLY A 176 -2.84 -6.80 3.13
C GLY A 176 -2.70 -8.24 3.62
N SER A 177 -3.68 -8.67 4.43
CA SER A 177 -3.82 -10.07 4.85
C SER A 177 -5.28 -10.46 4.94
N VAL A 178 -5.60 -11.69 4.54
CA VAL A 178 -6.93 -12.28 4.74
C VAL A 178 -6.94 -13.00 6.07
N LYS A 179 -7.90 -12.66 6.95
CA LYS A 179 -8.05 -13.28 8.27
C LYS A 179 -9.34 -14.08 8.32
N VAL A 180 -9.27 -15.27 8.91
CA VAL A 180 -10.43 -16.10 9.22
C VAL A 180 -10.44 -16.35 10.73
N SER A 181 -11.63 -16.37 11.33
CA SER A 181 -11.80 -16.75 12.74
C SER A 181 -12.54 -18.07 12.80
N SER A 182 -12.05 -19.00 13.62
CA SER A 182 -12.74 -20.26 13.95
C SER A 182 -13.82 -20.09 15.00
N ALA A 183 -13.98 -18.89 15.56
CA ALA A 183 -14.90 -18.64 16.66
C ALA A 183 -16.35 -18.98 16.29
N TYR A 184 -16.90 -19.97 16.98
CA TYR A 184 -18.28 -20.42 16.80
C TYR A 184 -19.13 -20.07 18.02
N ALA A 185 -20.14 -19.20 17.85
CA ALA A 185 -20.91 -18.63 18.96
C ALA A 185 -21.51 -19.67 19.93
N ALA A 186 -21.94 -20.82 19.43
CA ALA A 186 -22.50 -21.90 20.27
C ALA A 186 -21.44 -22.67 21.07
N LEU A 187 -20.15 -22.51 20.77
CA LEU A 187 -19.02 -23.06 21.53
C LEU A 187 -18.17 -21.95 22.18
N SER A 188 -18.62 -20.70 22.11
CA SER A 188 -18.00 -19.57 22.77
C SER A 188 -18.56 -19.41 24.18
N CYS A 189 -17.69 -19.36 25.19
CA CYS A 189 -18.09 -19.10 26.56
C CYS A 189 -17.36 -17.88 27.12
N VAL A 190 -18.10 -17.05 27.87
CA VAL A 190 -17.49 -15.97 28.66
C VAL A 190 -16.93 -16.60 29.92
N VAL A 191 -15.61 -16.56 30.08
CA VAL A 191 -14.95 -17.02 31.30
C VAL A 191 -14.70 -15.82 32.20
N GLY A 192 -15.19 -15.89 33.45
CA GLY A 192 -14.99 -14.81 34.42
C GLY A 192 -15.88 -13.58 34.19
N GLY A 193 -17.17 -13.80 33.90
CA GLY A 193 -18.14 -12.70 33.74
C GLY A 193 -18.12 -11.70 34.89
N LEU A 194 -18.22 -10.41 34.56
CA LEU A 194 -18.16 -9.29 35.51
C LEU A 194 -19.37 -9.35 36.48
N LYS A 195 -19.15 -9.76 37.73
CA LYS A 195 -20.21 -9.87 38.76
C LYS A 195 -20.47 -8.57 39.53
N ARG A 196 -19.46 -7.71 39.70
CA ARG A 196 -19.55 -6.37 40.30
C ARG A 196 -18.52 -5.47 39.65
N VAL A 197 -18.94 -4.33 39.09
CA VAL A 197 -18.07 -3.38 38.40
C VAL A 197 -18.14 -2.02 39.12
N PRO A 198 -17.00 -1.38 39.47
CA PRO A 198 -17.03 -0.06 40.07
C PRO A 198 -17.59 0.98 39.10
N HIS A 199 -18.52 1.80 39.59
CA HIS A 199 -19.10 2.91 38.81
C HIS A 199 -18.00 3.87 38.33
N GLY A 200 -18.00 4.20 37.04
CA GLY A 200 -17.06 5.15 36.44
C GLY A 200 -15.68 4.59 36.05
N LYS A 201 -15.43 3.27 36.17
CA LYS A 201 -14.16 2.65 35.73
C LYS A 201 -14.34 1.69 34.55
N LYS A 202 -13.39 1.70 33.61
CA LYS A 202 -13.35 0.75 32.47
C LYS A 202 -13.16 -0.68 32.98
N SER A 203 -13.89 -1.62 32.39
CA SER A 203 -13.78 -3.06 32.68
C SER A 203 -13.75 -3.87 31.39
N SER A 204 -13.10 -5.04 31.43
CA SER A 204 -12.97 -5.97 30.31
C SER A 204 -13.32 -7.38 30.73
N PHE A 205 -13.79 -8.19 29.80
CA PHE A 205 -14.00 -9.62 29.98
C PHE A 205 -13.46 -10.38 28.77
N THR A 206 -13.13 -11.65 28.97
CA THR A 206 -12.52 -12.50 27.94
C THR A 206 -13.55 -13.51 27.43
N ILE A 207 -13.71 -13.56 26.12
CA ILE A 207 -14.51 -14.58 25.43
C ILE A 207 -13.54 -15.66 24.96
N ASN A 208 -13.68 -16.88 25.47
CA ASN A 208 -12.96 -18.02 24.94
C ASN A 208 -13.80 -18.62 23.81
N THR A 209 -13.18 -18.79 22.64
CA THR A 209 -13.78 -19.41 21.47
C THR A 209 -12.96 -20.64 21.10
N ARG A 210 -13.58 -21.81 20.93
CA ARG A 210 -12.92 -23.02 20.43
C ARG A 210 -12.78 -22.98 18.91
#